data_AF-A0A242K1C9-F1
#
_entry.id   AF-A0A242K1C9-F1
#
_cell.length_a   1.000
_cell.length_b   1.000
_cell.length_c   1.000
_cell.angle_alpha   90.00
_cell.angle_beta   90.00
_cell.angle_gamma   90.00
#
_symmetry.space_group_name_H-M   'P 1'
#
loop_
_entity.id
_entity.type
_entity.pdbx_description
1 polymer ?
#
loop_
_entity_poly.entity_id
_entity_poly.type
_entity_poly.pdbx_seq_one_letter_code
_entity_poly.pdbx_strand_id
1 'polypeptide(L)'
;MNNTEVMQSLAERSHVNQSACQTIVKSYEEYCEKNITRFSRKYLKAIIDYISRETAVEPSICQRVMENYFDLVGEQMKGKIPFVR
;
A
#
# COMPACT_ATOMS: atom_id res chain seq x y z
N MET A 1 -2.91 -3.78 -14.88
CA MET A 1 -3.71 -4.55 -13.91
C MET A 1 -4.92 -3.73 -13.55
N ASN A 2 -6.06 -4.38 -13.43
CA ASN A 2 -7.24 -3.76 -12.82
C ASN A 2 -7.02 -3.67 -11.29
N ASN A 3 -7.74 -2.77 -10.60
CA ASN A 3 -7.60 -2.61 -9.15
C ASN A 3 -7.94 -3.90 -8.37
N THR A 4 -8.82 -4.74 -8.90
CA THR A 4 -9.25 -6.01 -8.29
C THR A 4 -8.10 -7.02 -8.19
N GLU A 5 -7.29 -7.17 -9.24
CA GLU A 5 -6.11 -8.06 -9.29
C GLU A 5 -5.03 -7.61 -8.30
N VAL A 6 -4.85 -6.29 -8.13
CA VAL A 6 -3.89 -5.72 -7.16
C VAL A 6 -4.36 -6.00 -5.74
N MET A 7 -5.64 -5.76 -5.44
CA MET A 7 -6.19 -6.00 -4.11
C MET A 7 -6.20 -7.48 -3.75
N GLN A 8 -6.46 -8.37 -4.71
CA GLN A 8 -6.39 -9.81 -4.49
C GLN A 8 -4.95 -10.26 -4.20
N SER A 9 -3.99 -9.84 -5.02
CA SER A 9 -2.57 -10.16 -4.81
C SER A 9 -2.07 -9.62 -3.46
N LEU A 10 -2.53 -8.43 -3.06
CA LEU A 10 -2.18 -7.80 -1.79
C LEU A 10 -2.77 -8.55 -0.58
N ALA A 11 -4.02 -8.98 -0.69
CA ALA A 11 -4.71 -9.78 0.32
C ALA A 11 -3.99 -11.12 0.54
N GLU A 12 -3.63 -11.81 -0.54
CA GLU A 12 -2.90 -13.09 -0.50
C GLU A 12 -1.51 -12.91 0.14
N ARG A 13 -0.74 -11.91 -0.28
CA ARG A 13 0.62 -11.64 0.26
C ARG A 13 0.62 -11.18 1.72
N SER A 14 -0.41 -10.43 2.12
CA SER A 14 -0.48 -9.86 3.47
C SER A 14 -1.19 -10.78 4.47
N HIS A 15 -1.86 -11.83 3.99
CA HIS A 15 -2.80 -12.64 4.78
C HIS A 15 -3.90 -11.79 5.46
N VAL A 16 -4.38 -10.77 4.75
CA VAL A 16 -5.41 -9.84 5.22
C VAL A 16 -6.59 -9.93 4.26
N ASN A 17 -7.82 -9.77 4.76
CA ASN A 17 -8.98 -9.80 3.88
C ASN A 17 -8.92 -8.67 2.82
N GLN A 18 -9.47 -8.94 1.64
CA GLN A 18 -9.43 -8.00 0.52
C GLN A 18 -10.13 -6.67 0.87
N SER A 19 -11.20 -6.72 1.67
CA SER A 19 -11.91 -5.52 2.11
C SER A 19 -11.05 -4.61 3.00
N ALA A 20 -10.27 -5.13 3.96
CA ALA A 20 -9.39 -4.27 4.75
C ALA A 20 -8.21 -3.76 3.91
N CYS A 21 -7.67 -4.57 3.00
CA CYS A 21 -6.65 -4.11 2.05
C CYS A 21 -7.15 -2.90 1.24
N GLN A 22 -8.40 -2.97 0.74
CA GLN A 22 -9.01 -1.87 0.01
C GLN A 22 -9.20 -0.62 0.87
N THR A 23 -9.67 -0.77 2.11
CA THR A 23 -9.81 0.33 3.07
C THR A 23 -8.47 1.00 3.36
N ILE A 24 -7.42 0.21 3.60
CA ILE A 24 -6.05 0.68 3.86
C ILE A 24 -5.51 1.46 2.67
N VAL A 25 -5.61 0.89 1.46
CA VAL A 25 -5.09 1.51 0.22
C VAL A 25 -5.85 2.79 -0.10
N LYS A 26 -7.17 2.83 0.08
CA LYS A 26 -7.96 4.05 -0.10
C LYS A 26 -7.52 5.15 0.89
N SER A 27 -7.33 4.81 2.16
CA SER A 27 -6.85 5.77 3.16
C SER A 27 -5.43 6.27 2.83
N TYR A 28 -4.59 5.41 2.25
CA TYR A 28 -3.28 5.82 1.72
C TYR A 28 -3.40 6.82 0.55
N GLU A 29 -4.33 6.62 -0.38
CA GLU A 29 -4.57 7.56 -1.48
C GLU A 29 -4.99 8.94 -0.94
N GLU A 30 -5.91 8.98 0.02
CA GLU A 30 -6.36 10.20 0.69
C GLU A 30 -5.20 10.90 1.43
N TYR A 31 -4.31 10.13 2.08
CA TYR A 31 -3.10 10.69 2.70
C TYR A 31 -2.21 11.38 1.66
N CYS A 32 -2.03 10.76 0.49
CA CYS A 32 -1.19 11.30 -0.58
C CYS A 32 -1.76 12.58 -1.17
N GLU A 33 -3.09 12.64 -1.38
CA GLU A 33 -3.79 13.83 -1.85
C GLU A 33 -3.61 15.00 -0.88
N LYS A 34 -3.74 14.76 0.43
CA LYS A 34 -3.63 15.80 1.46
C LYS A 34 -2.21 16.31 1.68
N ASN A 35 -1.20 15.45 1.52
CA ASN A 35 0.18 15.76 1.92
C ASN A 35 1.13 16.03 0.74
N ILE A 36 0.67 15.93 -0.51
CA ILE A 36 1.50 16.02 -1.74
C ILE A 36 2.80 15.19 -1.60
N THR A 37 2.71 14.07 -0.88
CA THR A 37 3.85 13.22 -0.58
C THR A 37 4.05 12.24 -1.70
N ARG A 38 5.27 12.19 -2.25
CA ARG A 38 5.66 11.16 -3.22
C ARG A 38 5.67 9.79 -2.55
N PHE A 39 5.28 8.78 -3.32
CA PHE A 39 5.42 7.35 -3.00
C PHE A 39 6.85 7.06 -2.53
N SER A 40 7.06 6.97 -1.21
CA SER A 40 8.38 6.76 -0.61
C SER A 40 8.27 6.05 0.72
N ARG A 41 9.06 4.97 0.88
CA ARG A 41 9.17 4.22 2.14
C ARG A 41 9.67 5.09 3.31
N LYS A 42 10.32 6.23 3.04
CA LYS A 42 10.74 7.19 4.07
C LYS A 42 9.56 7.68 4.93
N TYR A 43 8.37 7.77 4.33
CA TYR A 43 7.16 8.24 5.00
C TYR A 43 6.27 7.11 5.51
N LEU A 44 6.72 5.85 5.42
CA LEU A 44 5.91 4.67 5.73
C LEU A 44 5.34 4.73 7.15
N LYS A 45 6.12 5.18 8.14
CA LYS A 45 5.64 5.34 9.52
C LYS A 45 4.50 6.35 9.63
N ALA A 46 4.65 7.52 9.02
CA ALA A 46 3.61 8.56 9.04
C ALA A 46 2.34 8.11 8.30
N ILE A 47 2.52 7.37 7.20
CA ILE A 47 1.42 6.74 6.45
C ILE A 47 0.68 5.72 7.33
N ILE A 48 1.40 4.82 8.00
CA ILE A 48 0.80 3.81 8.89
C ILE A 48 0.04 4.48 10.03
N ASP A 49 0.64 5.48 10.67
CA ASP A 49 0.01 6.22 11.77
C ASP A 49 -1.27 6.92 11.31
N TYR A 50 -1.29 7.50 10.11
CA TYR A 50 -2.49 8.11 9.53
C TYR A 50 -3.56 7.06 9.22
N ILE A 51 -3.22 6.00 8.48
CA ILE A 51 -4.18 4.97 8.05
C ILE A 51 -4.79 4.29 9.27
N SER A 52 -3.98 3.92 10.26
CA SER A 52 -4.47 3.26 11.47
C SER A 52 -5.49 4.13 12.22
N ARG A 53 -5.26 5.45 12.30
CA ARG A 53 -6.22 6.39 12.91
C ARG A 53 -7.50 6.52 12.12
N GLU A 54 -7.41 6.65 10.80
CA GLU A 54 -8.60 6.86 9.94
C GLU A 54 -9.45 5.59 9.78
N THR A 55 -8.81 4.42 9.76
CA THR A 55 -9.48 3.15 9.45
C THR A 55 -9.78 2.30 10.68
N ALA A 56 -9.27 2.69 11.85
CA ALA A 56 -9.26 1.89 13.09
C ALA A 56 -8.63 0.49 12.93
N VAL A 57 -7.84 0.27 11.87
CA VAL A 57 -7.08 -0.97 11.66
C VAL A 57 -5.80 -0.92 12.49
N GLU A 58 -5.41 -2.06 13.05
CA GLU A 58 -4.21 -2.18 13.87
C GLU A 58 -2.94 -1.76 13.07
N PRO A 59 -2.03 -0.96 13.65
CA PRO A 59 -0.83 -0.50 12.96
C PRO A 59 0.03 -1.62 12.36
N SER A 60 0.10 -2.77 13.01
CA SER A 60 0.85 -3.94 12.55
C SER A 60 0.29 -4.51 11.24
N ILE A 61 -1.04 -4.49 11.09
CA ILE A 61 -1.75 -4.91 9.88
C ILE A 61 -1.54 -3.87 8.77
N CYS A 62 -1.71 -2.58 9.09
CA CYS A 62 -1.45 -1.48 8.16
C CYS A 62 -0.02 -1.53 7.62
N GLN A 63 0.97 -1.75 8.48
CA GLN A 63 2.37 -1.87 8.09
C GLN A 63 2.57 -3.01 7.09
N ARG A 64 2.09 -4.22 7.40
CA ARG A 64 2.26 -5.38 6.54
C ARG A 64 1.64 -5.17 5.16
N VAL A 65 0.43 -4.61 5.12
CA VAL A 65 -0.27 -4.32 3.86
C VAL A 65 0.49 -3.26 3.07
N MET A 66 0.91 -2.17 3.70
CA MET A 66 1.62 -1.10 2.99
C MET A 66 3.01 -1.55 2.51
N GLU A 67 3.76 -2.34 3.27
CA GLU A 67 5.04 -2.90 2.81
C GLU A 67 4.86 -3.77 1.56
N ASN A 68 3.92 -4.72 1.60
CA ASN A 68 3.60 -5.59 0.46
C ASN A 68 3.09 -4.80 -0.75
N TYR A 69 2.30 -3.75 -0.52
CA TYR A 69 1.84 -2.86 -1.58
C TYR A 69 3.04 -2.13 -2.23
N PHE A 70 3.99 -1.65 -1.41
CA PHE A 70 5.19 -1.00 -1.93
C PHE A 70 6.10 -1.95 -2.72
N ASP A 71 6.25 -3.18 -2.27
CA ASP A 71 6.99 -4.22 -3.00
C ASP A 71 6.32 -4.54 -4.33
N LEU A 72 5.01 -4.76 -4.33
CA LEU A 72 4.26 -5.10 -5.54
C LEU A 72 4.30 -3.99 -6.59
N VAL A 73 4.18 -2.72 -6.18
CA VAL A 73 4.35 -1.58 -7.10
C VAL A 73 5.81 -1.49 -7.60
N GLY A 74 6.79 -1.74 -6.73
CA GLY A 74 8.20 -1.75 -7.08
C GLY A 74 8.57 -2.83 -8.10
N GLU A 75 8.05 -4.05 -7.93
CA GLU A 75 8.18 -5.18 -8.86
C GLU A 75 7.62 -4.83 -10.23
N GLN A 76 6.44 -4.21 -10.29
CA GLN A 76 5.82 -3.79 -11.56
C GLN A 76 6.60 -2.69 -12.27
N MET A 77 7.15 -1.72 -11.53
CA MET A 77 7.99 -0.67 -12.11
C MET A 77 9.30 -1.23 -12.66
N LYS A 78 9.94 -2.16 -11.93
CA LYS A 78 11.14 -2.87 -12.41
C LYS A 78 10.85 -3.71 -13.65
N GLY A 79 9.72 -4.41 -13.69
CA GLY A 79 9.31 -5.21 -14.85
C GLY A 79 9.00 -4.38 -16.11
N LYS A 80 8.80 -3.07 -15.98
CA LYS A 80 8.52 -2.15 -17.11
C LYS A 80 9.72 -1.31 -17.57
N ILE A 81 10.85 -1.33 -16.84
CA ILE A 81 12.04 -0.56 -17.19
C ILE A 81 13.15 -1.52 -17.64
N PRO A 82 13.37 -1.69 -18.95
CA PRO A 82 14.30 -2.69 -19.49
C PRO A 82 15.80 -2.40 -19.23
N PHE A 83 16.14 -1.28 -18.59
CA PHE A 83 17.52 -0.82 -18.39
C PHE A 83 18.04 -0.96 -16.96
N VAL A 84 17.26 -1.51 -16.03
CA VAL A 84 17.71 -1.83 -14.67
C VAL A 84 17.89 -3.34 -14.56
N ARG A 85 19.03 -3.82 -15.07
CA ARG A 85 19.59 -5.14 -14.74
C ARG A 85 20.88 -4.92 -13.97
#